data_AF-A0A1S3FKD2-F1
#
_entry.id   AF-A0A1S3FKD2-F1
#
_cell.length_a   1.000
_cell.length_b   1.000
_cell.length_c   1.000
_cell.angle_alpha   90.00
_cell.angle_beta   90.00
_cell.angle_gamma   90.00
#
_symmetry.space_group_name_H-M   'P 1'
#
loop_
_entity.id
_entity.type
_entity.pdbx_description
1 polymer ?
#
loop_
_entity_poly.entity_id
_entity_poly.type
_entity_poly.pdbx_seq_one_letter_code
_entity_poly.pdbx_strand_id
1 'polypeptide(L)'
;MAVMVAADPVLPAFMLCSTLLVIKMYVVAVITGQVRLRKKAFANPEDALRHGGPQFCRSDPDVERCLRAHRNDMETIYPFLFLGLVYCFLGPSPLAAWLHFLGFFMGRVVHTIAYLGKLRAPIRSVAYTLAQLPCVSMALQILWEAARRL
;
A
#
# COMPACT_ATOMS: atom_id res chain seq x y z
N MET A 1 -15.96 18.17 -11.28
CA MET A 1 -14.99 17.05 -11.18
C MET A 1 -14.67 16.42 -12.53
N ALA A 2 -15.65 15.98 -13.34
CA ALA A 2 -15.38 15.38 -14.66
C ALA A 2 -14.53 16.25 -15.61
N VAL A 3 -14.68 17.58 -15.57
CA VAL A 3 -13.91 18.51 -16.40
C VAL A 3 -12.43 18.64 -15.96
N MET A 4 -12.13 18.43 -14.67
CA MET A 4 -10.75 18.46 -14.15
C MET A 4 -9.96 17.20 -14.51
N VAL A 5 -10.64 16.06 -14.70
CA VAL A 5 -10.03 14.77 -15.04
C VAL A 5 -9.61 14.73 -16.52
N ALA A 6 -10.25 15.51 -17.38
CA ALA A 6 -10.05 15.46 -18.84
C ALA A 6 -8.90 16.34 -19.36
N ALA A 7 -8.42 17.34 -18.59
CA ALA A 7 -7.46 18.33 -19.07
C ALA A 7 -6.00 18.05 -18.68
N ASP A 8 -5.75 17.23 -17.65
CA ASP A 8 -4.40 16.87 -17.20
C ASP A 8 -4.29 15.33 -17.02
N PRO A 9 -3.44 14.64 -17.81
CA PRO A 9 -3.28 13.19 -17.73
C PRO A 9 -2.68 12.69 -16.41
N VAL A 10 -2.20 13.58 -15.54
CA VAL A 10 -1.54 13.23 -14.27
C VAL A 10 -2.54 12.74 -13.21
N LEU A 11 -3.63 13.47 -12.97
CA LEU A 11 -4.61 13.12 -11.93
C LEU A 11 -5.33 11.77 -12.20
N PRO A 12 -5.78 11.45 -13.43
CA PRO A 12 -6.31 10.12 -13.75
C PRO A 12 -5.33 8.98 -13.45
N ALA A 13 -4.05 9.17 -13.79
CA ALA A 13 -3.01 8.17 -13.55
C ALA A 13 -2.79 7.92 -12.05
N PHE A 14 -2.77 8.99 -11.26
CA PHE A 14 -2.71 8.90 -9.81
C PHE A 14 -3.93 8.15 -9.25
N MET A 15 -5.15 8.56 -9.62
CA MET A 15 -6.39 7.94 -9.14
C MET A 15 -6.47 6.45 -9.48
N LEU A 16 -6.01 6.04 -10.66
CA LEU A 16 -5.94 4.64 -11.05
C LEU A 16 -4.99 3.87 -10.14
N CYS A 17 -3.75 4.30 -10.02
CA CYS A 17 -2.73 3.62 -9.21
C CYS A 17 -3.12 3.59 -7.73
N SER A 18 -3.61 4.70 -7.18
CA SER A 18 -4.02 4.83 -5.78
C SER A 18 -5.20 3.92 -5.46
N THR A 19 -6.21 3.87 -6.31
CA THR A 19 -7.40 3.04 -6.10
C THR A 19 -7.04 1.55 -6.17
N LEU A 20 -6.19 1.15 -7.13
CA LEU A 20 -5.69 -0.22 -7.21
C LEU A 20 -4.90 -0.63 -5.96
N LEU A 21 -4.14 0.29 -5.36
CA LEU A 21 -3.42 0.04 -4.10
C LEU A 21 -4.37 -0.15 -2.92
N VAL A 22 -5.42 0.66 -2.82
CA VAL A 22 -6.46 0.51 -1.78
C VAL A 22 -7.18 -0.82 -1.94
N ILE A 23 -7.57 -1.19 -3.17
CA ILE A 23 -8.15 -2.51 -3.47
C ILE A 23 -7.19 -3.62 -3.04
N LYS A 24 -5.89 -3.50 -3.35
CA LYS A 24 -4.88 -4.47 -2.92
C LYS A 24 -4.80 -4.58 -1.38
N MET A 25 -4.94 -3.50 -0.63
CA MET A 25 -5.01 -3.54 0.83
C MET A 25 -6.26 -4.30 1.32
N TYR A 26 -7.41 -4.08 0.69
CA TYR A 26 -8.61 -4.87 0.97
C TYR A 26 -8.42 -6.36 0.67
N VAL A 27 -7.71 -6.71 -0.42
CA VAL A 27 -7.35 -8.11 -0.71
C VAL A 27 -6.49 -8.69 0.42
N VAL A 28 -5.50 -7.96 0.95
CA VAL A 28 -4.70 -8.42 2.10
C VAL A 28 -5.58 -8.60 3.35
N ALA A 29 -6.56 -7.73 3.58
CA ALA A 29 -7.52 -7.88 4.69
C ALA A 29 -8.35 -9.17 4.56
N VAL A 30 -8.88 -9.45 3.36
CA VAL A 30 -9.62 -10.68 3.06
C VAL A 30 -8.74 -11.91 3.25
N ILE A 31 -7.51 -11.90 2.71
CA ILE A 31 -6.54 -12.98 2.91
C ILE A 31 -6.29 -13.22 4.40
N THR A 32 -6.11 -12.15 5.19
CA THR A 32 -5.91 -12.27 6.64
C THR A 32 -7.07 -13.00 7.31
N GLY A 33 -8.32 -12.63 6.99
CA GLY A 33 -9.51 -13.30 7.50
C GLY A 33 -9.59 -14.78 7.11
N GLN A 34 -9.30 -15.09 5.85
CA GLN A 34 -9.28 -16.48 5.36
C GLN A 34 -8.19 -17.32 6.04
N VAL A 35 -7.00 -16.76 6.29
CA VAL A 35 -5.92 -17.44 7.01
C VAL A 35 -6.33 -17.72 8.46
N ARG A 36 -6.98 -16.78 9.15
CA ARG A 36 -7.51 -17.00 10.51
C ARG A 36 -8.49 -18.17 10.57
N LEU A 37 -9.45 -18.21 9.63
CA LEU A 37 -10.43 -19.30 9.53
C LEU A 37 -9.74 -20.64 9.26
N ARG A 38 -8.83 -20.69 8.27
CA ARG A 38 -8.13 -21.93 7.89
C ARG A 38 -7.23 -22.47 9.00
N LYS A 39 -6.55 -21.58 9.75
CA LYS A 39 -5.61 -21.95 10.82
C LYS A 39 -6.27 -22.10 12.19
N LYS A 40 -7.54 -21.71 12.32
CA LYS A 40 -8.24 -21.52 13.60
C LYS A 40 -7.37 -20.74 14.59
N ALA A 41 -7.05 -19.51 14.19
CA ALA A 41 -6.21 -18.58 14.95
C ALA A 41 -6.88 -17.21 15.00
N PHE A 42 -7.73 -17.02 16.00
CA PHE A 42 -8.53 -15.83 16.20
C PHE A 42 -7.91 -14.92 17.25
N ALA A 43 -8.12 -13.60 17.10
CA ALA A 43 -7.60 -12.63 18.04
C ALA A 43 -8.49 -12.47 19.28
N ASN A 44 -9.80 -12.69 19.12
CA ASN A 44 -10.78 -12.45 20.16
C ASN A 44 -11.38 -13.77 20.68
N PRO A 45 -11.68 -13.88 21.99
CA PRO A 45 -12.28 -15.09 22.57
C PRO A 45 -13.63 -15.48 21.96
N GLU A 46 -14.48 -14.52 21.64
CA GLU A 46 -15.82 -14.74 21.08
C GLU A 46 -15.76 -15.37 19.68
N ASP A 47 -14.80 -14.96 18.84
CA ASP A 47 -14.55 -15.56 17.53
C ASP A 47 -14.08 -17.02 17.70
N ALA A 48 -13.17 -17.25 18.65
CA ALA A 48 -12.67 -18.59 18.94
C ALA A 48 -13.79 -19.53 19.41
N LEU A 49 -14.67 -19.06 20.29
CA LEU A 49 -15.86 -19.79 20.75
C LEU A 49 -16.81 -20.11 19.60
N ARG A 50 -17.08 -19.13 18.72
CA ARG A 50 -17.93 -19.32 17.53
C ARG A 50 -17.37 -20.36 16.55
N HIS A 51 -16.05 -20.54 16.53
CA HIS A 51 -15.33 -21.36 15.57
C HIS A 51 -14.64 -22.61 16.16
N GLY A 52 -15.01 -23.02 17.38
CA GLY A 52 -14.78 -24.36 17.91
C GLY A 52 -14.17 -24.47 19.30
N GLY A 53 -13.80 -23.36 19.96
CA GLY A 53 -13.39 -23.38 21.37
C GLY A 53 -12.33 -22.33 21.74
N PRO A 54 -12.18 -22.03 23.05
CA PRO A 54 -11.31 -20.96 23.56
C PRO A 54 -9.83 -21.15 23.20
N GLN A 55 -9.37 -22.39 22.98
CA GLN A 55 -8.00 -22.71 22.56
C GLN A 55 -7.62 -22.14 21.17
N PHE A 56 -8.60 -21.72 20.37
CA PHE A 56 -8.36 -21.06 19.07
C PHE A 56 -8.18 -19.55 19.18
N CYS A 57 -8.33 -18.96 20.37
CA CYS A 57 -7.93 -17.59 20.67
C CYS A 57 -6.41 -17.57 20.88
N ARG A 58 -5.67 -17.47 19.77
CA ARG A 58 -4.21 -17.64 19.73
C ARG A 58 -3.60 -16.93 18.53
N SER A 59 -2.29 -16.69 18.60
CA SER A 59 -1.51 -16.23 17.45
C SER A 59 -1.19 -17.36 16.48
N ASP A 60 -0.88 -16.99 15.24
CA ASP A 60 -0.37 -17.89 14.20
C ASP A 60 0.66 -17.11 13.34
N PRO A 61 1.83 -17.69 13.01
CA PRO A 61 2.86 -16.99 12.25
C PRO A 61 2.45 -16.50 10.86
N ASP A 62 1.51 -17.18 10.20
CA ASP A 62 0.99 -16.77 8.89
C ASP A 62 -0.03 -15.62 9.05
N VAL A 63 -0.87 -15.63 10.08
CA VAL A 63 -1.75 -14.50 10.43
C VAL A 63 -0.92 -13.26 10.73
N GLU A 64 0.08 -13.37 11.60
CA GLU A 64 0.95 -12.23 11.93
C GLU A 64 1.71 -11.72 10.71
N ARG A 65 2.09 -12.60 9.77
CA ARG A 65 2.71 -12.20 8.50
C ARG A 65 1.77 -11.37 7.65
N CYS A 66 0.50 -11.75 7.55
CA CYS A 66 -0.51 -10.96 6.85
C CYS A 66 -0.68 -9.58 7.52
N LEU A 67 -0.73 -9.53 8.85
CA LEU A 67 -0.80 -8.29 9.61
C LEU A 67 0.42 -7.39 9.39
N ARG A 68 1.64 -7.95 9.37
CA ARG A 68 2.86 -7.17 9.07
C ARG A 68 2.88 -6.64 7.62
N ALA A 69 2.39 -7.43 6.66
CA ALA A 69 2.25 -6.97 5.28
C ALA A 69 1.25 -5.80 5.18
N HIS A 70 0.08 -5.95 5.80
CA HIS A 70 -0.95 -4.90 5.83
C HIS A 70 -0.46 -3.65 6.59
N ARG A 71 0.25 -3.81 7.72
CA ARG A 71 0.83 -2.68 8.45
C ARG A 71 1.84 -1.91 7.60
N ASN A 72 2.72 -2.62 6.89
CA ASN A 72 3.67 -1.96 6.00
C ASN A 72 2.98 -1.27 4.81
N ASP A 73 1.86 -1.80 4.33
CA ASP A 73 1.01 -1.10 3.37
C ASP A 73 0.46 0.20 3.96
N MET A 74 -0.05 0.21 5.20
CA MET A 74 -0.48 1.45 5.87
C MET A 74 0.66 2.46 6.00
N GLU A 75 1.85 2.00 6.42
CA GLU A 75 3.05 2.84 6.61
C GLU A 75 3.56 3.48 5.31
N THR A 76 3.19 2.96 4.12
CA THR A 76 3.75 3.42 2.83
C THR A 76 2.71 3.95 1.86
N ILE A 77 1.57 3.26 1.73
CA ILE A 77 0.49 3.63 0.82
C ILE A 77 -0.21 4.88 1.34
N TYR A 78 -0.49 5.02 2.64
CA TYR A 78 -1.16 6.23 3.14
C TYR A 78 -0.35 7.51 2.90
N PRO A 79 0.97 7.56 3.17
CA PRO A 79 1.80 8.68 2.75
C PRO A 79 1.77 8.90 1.22
N PHE A 80 1.83 7.84 0.41
CA PHE A 80 1.72 7.97 -1.05
C PHE A 80 0.38 8.58 -1.50
N LEU A 81 -0.74 8.22 -0.87
CA LEU A 81 -2.04 8.82 -1.18
C LEU A 81 -2.03 10.33 -0.96
N PHE A 82 -1.39 10.78 0.12
CA PHE A 82 -1.22 12.22 0.38
C PHE A 82 -0.23 12.87 -0.59
N LEU A 83 1.00 12.36 -0.66
CA LEU A 83 2.07 12.93 -1.47
C LEU A 83 1.71 12.95 -2.96
N GLY A 84 1.17 11.86 -3.49
CA GLY A 84 0.78 11.75 -4.89
C GLY A 84 -0.35 12.72 -5.24
N LEU A 85 -1.33 12.89 -4.37
CA LEU A 85 -2.42 13.85 -4.59
C LEU A 85 -1.90 15.29 -4.65
N VAL A 86 -1.06 15.70 -3.69
CA VAL A 86 -0.46 17.04 -3.69
C VAL A 86 0.43 17.23 -4.93
N TYR A 87 1.23 16.21 -5.26
CA TYR A 87 2.12 16.22 -6.41
C TYR A 87 1.39 16.43 -7.74
N CYS A 88 0.17 15.89 -7.91
CA CYS A 88 -0.65 16.16 -9.09
C CYS A 88 -0.90 17.66 -9.35
N PHE A 89 -0.92 18.48 -8.30
CA PHE A 89 -1.20 19.92 -8.41
C PHE A 89 0.05 20.79 -8.50
N LEU A 90 1.25 20.21 -8.53
CA LEU A 90 2.51 20.95 -8.73
C LEU A 90 2.82 21.24 -10.20
N GLY A 91 1.95 20.81 -11.12
CA GLY A 91 2.20 20.88 -12.57
C GLY A 91 3.40 20.03 -13.04
N PRO A 92 3.57 18.77 -12.55
CA PRO A 92 4.67 17.93 -12.99
C PRO A 92 4.52 17.54 -14.46
N SER A 93 5.62 17.13 -15.10
CA SER A 93 5.50 16.55 -16.44
C SER A 93 4.70 15.24 -16.41
N PRO A 94 3.79 15.00 -17.37
CA PRO A 94 2.96 13.79 -17.38
C PRO A 94 3.75 12.48 -17.31
N LEU A 95 4.85 12.39 -18.06
CA LEU A 95 5.71 11.22 -18.06
C LEU A 95 6.37 10.98 -16.69
N ALA A 96 6.91 12.04 -16.07
CA ALA A 96 7.52 11.91 -14.76
C ALA A 96 6.49 11.44 -13.73
N ALA A 97 5.30 12.04 -13.71
CA ALA A 97 4.25 11.64 -12.78
C ALA A 97 3.82 10.18 -12.98
N TRP A 98 3.63 9.75 -14.23
CA TRP A 98 3.34 8.36 -14.56
C TRP A 98 4.41 7.39 -14.04
N LEU A 99 5.70 7.71 -14.22
CA LEU A 99 6.80 6.87 -13.71
C LEU A 99 6.81 6.80 -12.18
N HIS A 100 6.51 7.90 -11.49
CA HIS A 100 6.41 7.91 -10.02
C HIS A 100 5.28 7.01 -9.54
N PHE A 101 4.07 7.18 -10.09
CA PHE A 101 2.89 6.44 -9.65
C PHE A 101 2.98 4.96 -10.01
N LEU A 102 3.40 4.64 -11.24
CA LEU A 102 3.56 3.25 -11.68
C LEU A 102 4.70 2.55 -10.95
N GLY A 103 5.83 3.24 -10.73
CA GLY A 103 6.95 2.71 -9.97
C GLY A 103 6.57 2.36 -8.53
N PHE A 104 5.84 3.26 -7.87
CA PHE A 104 5.29 2.99 -6.54
C PHE A 104 4.31 1.80 -6.57
N PHE A 105 3.33 1.83 -7.48
CA PHE A 105 2.33 0.76 -7.61
C PHE A 105 2.98 -0.62 -7.78
N MET A 106 3.86 -0.76 -8.77
CA MET A 106 4.53 -2.03 -9.06
C MET A 106 5.40 -2.49 -7.89
N GLY A 107 6.16 -1.59 -7.27
CA GLY A 107 6.97 -1.90 -6.09
C GLY A 107 6.11 -2.42 -4.93
N ARG A 108 4.95 -1.83 -4.67
CA ARG A 108 4.02 -2.27 -3.60
C ARG A 108 3.32 -3.60 -3.90
N VAL A 109 2.98 -3.86 -5.17
CA VAL A 109 2.44 -5.17 -5.58
C VAL A 109 3.50 -6.26 -5.38
N VAL A 110 4.72 -6.07 -5.89
CA VAL A 110 5.83 -7.01 -5.72
C VAL A 110 6.17 -7.19 -4.24
N HIS A 111 6.18 -6.12 -3.44
CA HIS A 111 6.40 -6.20 -2.00
C HIS A 111 5.37 -7.11 -1.31
N THR A 112 4.09 -6.96 -1.63
CA THR A 112 3.01 -7.78 -1.06
C THR A 112 3.17 -9.25 -1.44
N ILE A 113 3.43 -9.53 -2.72
CA ILE A 113 3.67 -10.89 -3.24
C ILE A 113 4.88 -11.50 -2.53
N ALA A 114 5.99 -10.78 -2.42
CA ALA A 114 7.19 -11.24 -1.75
C ALA A 114 6.96 -11.52 -0.26
N TYR A 115 6.16 -10.70 0.41
CA TYR A 115 5.86 -10.86 1.83
C TYR A 115 5.02 -12.12 2.09
N LEU A 116 3.87 -12.22 1.42
CA LEU A 116 2.91 -13.31 1.64
C LEU A 116 3.38 -14.63 1.03
N GLY A 117 4.07 -14.57 -0.11
CA GLY A 117 4.68 -15.72 -0.78
C GLY A 117 5.98 -16.21 -0.14
N LYS A 118 6.44 -15.59 0.96
CA LYS A 118 7.66 -15.97 1.70
C LYS A 118 8.89 -16.07 0.78
N LEU A 119 9.00 -15.18 -0.20
CA LEU A 119 10.11 -15.19 -1.15
C LEU A 119 11.44 -14.91 -0.44
N ARG A 120 12.53 -15.46 -0.99
CA ARG A 120 13.88 -15.30 -0.42
C ARG A 120 14.28 -13.83 -0.31
N ALA A 121 15.03 -13.50 0.74
CA ALA A 121 15.69 -12.21 0.83
C ALA A 121 16.70 -12.03 -0.32
N PRO A 122 16.92 -10.80 -0.82
CA PRO A 122 16.38 -9.52 -0.33
C PRO A 122 15.16 -9.00 -1.11
N ILE A 123 14.43 -9.85 -1.86
CA ILE A 123 13.40 -9.42 -2.83
C ILE A 123 12.39 -8.43 -2.22
N ARG A 124 11.82 -8.76 -1.06
CA ARG A 124 10.89 -7.89 -0.34
C ARG A 124 11.52 -6.54 0.00
N SER A 125 12.74 -6.55 0.55
CA SER A 125 13.43 -5.32 0.96
C SER A 125 13.76 -4.42 -0.23
N VAL A 126 14.19 -5.02 -1.36
CA VAL A 126 14.45 -4.27 -2.59
C VAL A 126 13.16 -3.66 -3.15
N ALA A 127 12.07 -4.42 -3.20
CA ALA A 127 10.78 -3.91 -3.66
C ALA A 127 10.26 -2.76 -2.79
N TYR A 128 10.44 -2.85 -1.46
CA TYR A 128 10.17 -1.76 -0.54
C TYR A 128 11.00 -0.52 -0.88
N THR A 129 12.33 -0.63 -0.95
CA THR A 129 13.21 0.51 -1.21
C THR A 129 12.91 1.17 -2.54
N LEU A 130 12.70 0.40 -3.61
CA LEU A 130 12.37 0.94 -4.93
C LEU A 130 11.03 1.69 -4.92
N ALA A 131 10.03 1.20 -4.20
CA ALA A 131 8.76 1.91 -4.04
C ALA A 131 8.94 3.23 -3.28
N GLN A 132 9.86 3.33 -2.31
CA GLN A 132 10.05 4.57 -1.55
C GLN A 132 10.70 5.69 -2.38
N LEU A 133 11.44 5.39 -3.45
CA LEU A 133 12.15 6.40 -4.25
C LEU A 133 11.19 7.46 -4.84
N PRO A 134 10.08 7.09 -5.51
CA PRO A 134 9.06 8.06 -5.91
C PRO A 134 8.49 8.89 -4.75
N CYS A 135 8.25 8.30 -3.59
CA CYS A 135 7.72 9.03 -2.43
C CYS A 135 8.69 10.09 -1.93
N VAL A 136 9.97 9.76 -1.80
CA VAL A 136 11.00 10.72 -1.38
C VAL A 136 11.13 11.84 -2.41
N SER A 137 11.13 11.50 -3.70
CA SER A 137 11.15 12.50 -4.78
C SER A 137 9.97 13.48 -4.70
N MET A 138 8.73 12.98 -4.59
CA MET A 138 7.54 13.83 -4.46
C MET A 138 7.59 14.69 -3.19
N ALA A 139 8.02 14.12 -2.06
CA ALA A 139 8.13 14.86 -0.81
C ALA A 139 9.12 16.04 -0.91
N LEU A 140 10.28 15.84 -1.53
CA LEU A 140 11.27 16.90 -1.75
C LEU A 140 10.73 18.00 -2.68
N GLN A 141 10.02 17.63 -3.74
CA GLN A 141 9.42 18.59 -4.66
C GLN A 141 8.30 19.41 -3.98
N ILE A 142 7.44 18.75 -3.19
CA ILE A 142 6.42 19.43 -2.38
C ILE A 142 7.07 20.39 -1.39
N LEU A 143 8.12 19.96 -0.69
CA LEU A 143 8.84 20.78 0.27
C LEU A 143 9.46 22.02 -0.40
N TRP A 144 10.11 21.85 -1.55
CA TRP A 144 10.67 22.96 -2.32
C TRP A 144 9.60 23.96 -2.77
N GLU A 145 8.50 23.46 -3.33
CA GLU A 145 7.38 24.28 -3.80
C GLU A 145 6.68 25.04 -2.68
N ALA A 146 6.56 24.44 -1.49
CA ALA A 146 6.02 25.11 -0.30
C ALA A 146 7.01 26.16 0.23
N ALA A 147 8.28 25.80 0.37
CA ALA A 147 9.30 26.68 0.95
C ALA A 147 9.54 27.95 0.13
N ARG A 148 9.53 27.86 -1.22
CA ARG A 148 9.74 29.03 -2.09
C ARG A 148 8.57 30.02 -2.13
N ARG A 149 7.43 29.67 -1.51
CA ARG A 149 6.21 30.49 -1.46
C ARG A 149 5.98 31.13 -0.09
N LEU A 150 6.80 30.78 0.89
CA LEU A 150 6.91 31.46 2.19
C LEU A 150 7.89 32.63 2.08
#